data_AF-A0A2S6TB08-F1
#
_entry.id   AF-A0A2S6TB08-F1
#
_cell.length_a   1.000
_cell.length_b   1.000
_cell.length_c   1.000
_cell.angle_alpha   90.00
_cell.angle_beta   90.00
_cell.angle_gamma   90.00
#
_symmetry.space_group_name_H-M   'P 1'
#
loop_
_entity.id
_entity.type
_entity.pdbx_description
1 polymer ?
#
loop_
_entity_poly.entity_id
_entity_poly.type
_entity_poly.pdbx_seq_one_letter_code
_entity_poly.pdbx_strand_id
1 'polypeptide(L)'
;MVKIDGNGLDAQLMREYYEAFNDQNAYAVSHVGWGMNPAARWDSLVMFDKDQINGTELRALAGSFLLSTGANEFANRFTRGHFDLPMRHCNIWLDDQQIIEEGRLLPPLAY
;
A
#
# COMPACT_ATOMS: atom_id res chain seq x y z
N MET A 1 2.28 13.59 -1.38
CA MET A 1 1.07 13.59 -2.22
C MET A 1 0.51 15.00 -2.23
N VAL A 2 0.32 15.61 -3.40
CA VAL A 2 -0.18 17.00 -3.53
C VAL A 2 -1.65 17.05 -3.98
N LYS A 3 -2.21 15.90 -4.38
CA LYS A 3 -3.58 15.77 -4.88
C LYS A 3 -4.07 14.32 -4.75
N ILE A 4 -5.36 14.15 -4.45
CA ILE A 4 -6.08 12.88 -4.53
C ILE A 4 -7.23 13.09 -5.52
N ASP A 5 -7.06 12.54 -6.73
CA ASP A 5 -7.98 12.71 -7.85
C ASP A 5 -9.12 11.69 -7.86
N GLY A 6 -10.18 12.02 -8.59
CA GLY A 6 -11.36 11.17 -8.76
C GLY A 6 -12.63 11.78 -8.19
N ASN A 7 -13.75 11.48 -8.84
CA ASN A 7 -15.09 11.97 -8.49
C ASN A 7 -15.94 10.92 -7.76
N GLY A 8 -15.37 9.75 -7.47
CA GLY A 8 -16.04 8.66 -6.76
C GLY A 8 -16.01 8.83 -5.24
N LEU A 9 -16.84 8.05 -4.55
CA LEU A 9 -16.94 8.06 -3.09
C LEU A 9 -15.59 7.79 -2.41
N ASP A 10 -14.82 6.81 -2.89
CA ASP A 10 -13.54 6.44 -2.28
C ASP A 10 -12.53 7.61 -2.27
N ALA A 11 -12.47 8.39 -3.37
CA ALA A 11 -11.60 9.56 -3.45
C ALA A 11 -12.03 10.67 -2.49
N GLN A 12 -13.35 10.88 -2.32
CA GLN A 12 -13.87 11.82 -1.34
C GLN A 12 -13.53 11.39 0.10
N LEU A 13 -13.84 10.13 0.45
CA LEU A 13 -13.58 9.60 1.79
C LEU A 13 -12.09 9.62 2.12
N MET A 14 -11.23 9.30 1.15
CA MET A 14 -9.78 9.35 1.34
C MET A 14 -9.33 10.79 1.61
N ARG A 15 -9.78 11.79 0.84
CA ARG A 15 -9.48 13.22 1.10
C ARG A 15 -9.87 13.64 2.51
N GLU A 16 -11.14 13.40 2.89
CA GLU A 16 -11.65 13.75 4.21
C GLU A 16 -10.85 13.07 5.34
N TYR A 17 -10.47 11.81 5.15
CA TYR A 17 -9.75 11.05 6.17
C TYR A 17 -8.28 11.48 6.30
N TYR A 18 -7.58 11.84 5.22
CA TYR A 18 -6.25 12.47 5.33
C TYR A 18 -6.33 13.86 5.98
N GLU A 19 -7.33 14.67 5.62
CA GLU A 19 -7.54 16.01 6.19
C GLU A 19 -7.77 15.98 7.70
N ALA A 20 -8.46 14.95 8.20
CA ALA A 20 -8.73 14.78 9.63
C ALA A 20 -7.48 14.70 10.52
N PHE A 21 -6.31 14.34 9.97
CA PHE A 21 -5.04 14.35 10.71
C PHE A 21 -4.45 15.74 10.89
N ASN A 22 -4.86 16.72 10.07
CA ASN A 22 -4.35 18.10 10.07
C ASN A 22 -2.82 18.18 10.09
N ASP A 23 -2.16 17.30 9.33
CA ASP A 23 -0.72 17.17 9.29
C ASP A 23 -0.24 16.84 7.87
N GLN A 24 0.55 17.74 7.29
CA GLN A 24 1.13 17.56 5.95
C GLN A 24 2.01 16.31 5.84
N ASN A 25 2.58 15.86 6.95
CA ASN A 25 3.42 14.66 6.98
C ASN A 25 2.64 13.39 6.65
N ALA A 26 1.33 13.34 6.93
CA ALA A 26 0.47 12.21 6.57
C ALA A 26 0.49 11.94 5.05
N TYR A 27 0.70 12.98 4.24
CA TYR A 27 0.68 12.90 2.78
C TYR A 27 2.03 12.47 2.17
N ALA A 28 3.10 12.45 2.96
CA ALA A 28 4.44 12.16 2.46
C ALA A 28 4.62 10.65 2.27
N VAL A 29 5.28 10.23 1.19
CA VAL A 29 5.60 8.80 0.98
C VAL A 29 6.52 8.32 2.11
N SER A 30 6.20 7.14 2.65
CA SER A 30 7.01 6.43 3.63
C SER A 30 7.76 5.30 2.92
N HIS A 31 7.39 4.04 3.13
CA HIS A 31 7.99 2.91 2.45
C HIS A 31 7.26 2.53 1.15
N VAL A 32 8.02 1.93 0.25
CA VAL A 32 7.51 1.23 -0.93
C VAL A 32 8.11 -0.17 -0.97
N GLY A 33 7.39 -1.13 -1.52
CA GLY A 33 7.87 -2.50 -1.63
C GLY A 33 6.88 -3.37 -2.36
N TRP A 34 7.10 -4.69 -2.29
CA TRP A 34 6.22 -5.68 -2.88
C TRP A 34 5.99 -6.85 -1.95
N GLY A 35 4.84 -7.52 -2.12
CA GLY A 35 4.49 -8.70 -1.33
C GLY A 35 5.16 -9.97 -1.85
N MET A 36 5.49 -10.87 -0.92
CA MET A 36 6.23 -12.11 -1.15
C MET A 36 5.62 -13.30 -0.40
N ASN A 37 4.34 -13.23 0.00
CA ASN A 37 3.67 -14.35 0.66
C ASN A 37 2.65 -14.99 -0.30
N PRO A 38 2.90 -16.21 -0.82
CA PRO A 38 1.98 -16.89 -1.73
C PRO A 38 0.71 -17.40 -1.03
N ALA A 39 0.74 -17.54 0.30
CA ALA A 39 -0.43 -17.94 1.09
C ALA A 39 -1.34 -16.75 1.45
N ALA A 40 -0.87 -15.51 1.27
CA ALA A 40 -1.67 -14.32 1.48
C ALA A 40 -2.73 -14.20 0.37
N ARG A 41 -3.95 -13.83 0.75
CA ARG A 41 -5.08 -13.76 -0.19
C ARG A 41 -5.71 -12.38 -0.19
N TRP A 42 -6.06 -11.91 -1.40
CA TRP A 42 -6.75 -10.64 -1.58
C TRP A 42 -8.18 -10.64 -1.04
N ASP A 43 -8.85 -11.78 -1.09
CA ASP A 43 -10.21 -11.96 -0.61
C ASP A 43 -10.29 -12.11 0.93
N SER A 44 -9.21 -11.91 1.68
CA SER A 44 -9.23 -11.98 3.14
C SER A 44 -10.17 -10.94 3.77
N LEU A 45 -10.27 -9.74 3.19
CA LEU A 45 -11.12 -8.66 3.73
C LEU A 45 -12.63 -8.99 3.72
N VAL A 46 -13.07 -9.96 2.93
CA VAL A 46 -14.48 -10.39 2.94
C VAL A 46 -14.74 -11.52 3.95
N MET A 47 -13.68 -12.11 4.50
CA MET A 47 -13.77 -13.26 5.42
C MET A 47 -13.66 -12.86 6.90
N PHE A 48 -13.13 -11.67 7.18
CA PHE A 48 -12.91 -11.17 8.54
C PHE A 48 -13.57 -9.80 8.73
N ASP A 49 -14.09 -9.59 9.93
CA ASP A 49 -14.54 -8.26 10.35
C ASP A 49 -13.35 -7.31 10.52
N LYS A 50 -13.60 -6.00 10.41
CA LYS A 50 -12.55 -4.96 10.48
C LYS A 50 -11.78 -4.95 11.80
N ASP A 51 -12.38 -5.42 12.88
CA ASP A 51 -11.77 -5.50 14.20
C ASP A 51 -11.02 -6.83 14.46
N GLN A 52 -11.12 -7.79 13.54
CA GLN A 52 -10.47 -9.10 13.64
C GLN A 52 -9.09 -9.13 12.98
N ILE A 53 -8.81 -8.19 12.07
CA ILE A 53 -7.56 -8.14 11.30
C ILE A 53 -7.02 -6.72 11.25
N ASN A 54 -5.70 -6.61 11.15
CA ASN A 54 -5.02 -5.34 10.86
C ASN A 54 -4.75 -5.14 9.36
N GLY A 55 -5.11 -6.12 8.50
CA GLY A 55 -4.90 -6.11 7.05
C GLY A 55 -3.51 -6.59 6.60
N THR A 56 -2.79 -7.35 7.42
CA THR A 56 -1.45 -7.90 7.05
C THR A 56 -1.53 -8.77 5.80
N GLU A 57 -2.65 -9.47 5.61
CA GLU A 57 -2.94 -10.32 4.46
C GLU A 57 -2.82 -9.55 3.14
N LEU A 58 -3.29 -8.30 3.11
CA LEU A 58 -3.18 -7.48 1.90
C LEU A 58 -1.79 -6.89 1.70
N ARG A 59 -1.07 -6.63 2.79
CA ARG A 59 0.31 -6.10 2.75
C ARG A 59 1.32 -7.13 2.25
N ALA A 60 1.03 -8.42 2.43
CA ALA A 60 1.95 -9.49 2.10
C ALA A 60 1.66 -10.20 0.78
N LEU A 61 0.53 -9.90 0.11
CA LEU A 61 0.07 -10.56 -1.12
C LEU A 61 1.19 -10.67 -2.17
N ALA A 62 1.57 -11.90 -2.54
CA ALA A 62 2.62 -12.12 -3.52
C ALA A 62 2.37 -11.33 -4.81
N GLY A 63 3.38 -10.56 -5.25
CA GLY A 63 3.34 -9.75 -6.46
C GLY A 63 2.53 -8.44 -6.35
N SER A 64 1.97 -8.11 -5.18
CA SER A 64 1.39 -6.78 -4.97
C SER A 64 2.46 -5.70 -4.86
N PHE A 65 2.12 -4.45 -5.19
CA PHE A 65 2.90 -3.28 -4.80
C PHE A 65 2.32 -2.69 -3.53
N LEU A 66 3.14 -2.38 -2.54
CA LEU A 66 2.70 -1.72 -1.31
C LEU A 66 3.27 -0.31 -1.27
N LEU A 67 2.40 0.69 -1.42
CA LEU A 67 2.72 2.09 -1.14
C LEU A 67 2.32 2.44 0.28
N SER A 68 3.19 3.13 1.01
CA SER A 68 2.83 3.71 2.30
C SER A 68 3.03 5.22 2.33
N THR A 69 2.21 5.91 3.13
CA THR A 69 2.35 7.34 3.42
C THR A 69 2.33 7.60 4.91
N GLY A 70 2.92 8.71 5.34
CA GLY A 70 2.94 9.13 6.73
C GLY A 70 4.30 8.99 7.40
N ALA A 71 4.30 8.34 8.55
CA ALA A 71 5.45 8.28 9.45
C ALA A 71 6.67 7.62 8.79
N ASN A 72 7.83 8.22 9.00
CA ASN A 72 9.13 7.68 8.61
C ASN A 72 10.21 8.27 9.54
N GLU A 73 10.66 7.47 10.49
CA GLU A 73 11.62 7.89 11.52
C GLU A 73 13.00 8.20 10.92
N PHE A 74 13.40 7.49 9.86
CA PHE A 74 14.65 7.76 9.12
C PHE A 74 14.63 9.11 8.40
N ALA A 75 13.44 9.67 8.15
CA ALA A 75 13.23 10.98 7.58
C ALA A 75 12.77 12.02 8.62
N ASN A 76 12.90 11.72 9.93
CA ASN A 76 12.46 12.57 11.04
C ASN A 76 10.98 13.00 10.93
N ARG A 77 10.13 12.09 10.45
CA ARG A 77 8.70 12.33 10.21
C ARG A 77 7.83 11.51 11.16
N PHE A 78 7.26 12.17 12.17
CA PHE A 78 6.43 11.54 13.19
C PHE A 78 5.00 12.05 13.11
N THR A 79 4.18 11.37 12.31
CA THR A 79 2.76 11.72 12.12
C THR A 79 1.88 10.55 12.52
N ARG A 80 0.65 10.84 12.95
CA ARG A 80 -0.35 9.82 13.25
C ARG A 80 -1.11 9.35 12.00
N GLY A 81 -1.06 10.11 10.91
CA GLY A 81 -1.66 9.71 9.64
C GLY A 81 -0.73 8.73 8.93
N HIS A 82 -1.07 7.44 8.98
CA HIS A 82 -0.29 6.37 8.34
C HIS A 82 -1.22 5.49 7.52
N PHE A 83 -0.85 5.25 6.26
CA PHE A 83 -1.68 4.51 5.32
C PHE A 83 -0.85 3.53 4.54
N ASP A 84 -1.32 2.28 4.49
CA ASP A 84 -0.77 1.23 3.65
C ASP A 84 -1.76 0.93 2.52
N LEU A 85 -1.31 1.08 1.28
CA LEU A 85 -2.11 1.02 0.07
C LEU A 85 -1.60 -0.13 -0.82
N PRO A 86 -2.11 -1.36 -0.63
CA PRO A 86 -1.75 -2.50 -1.45
C PRO A 86 -2.42 -2.39 -2.83
N MET A 87 -1.62 -2.47 -3.89
CA MET A 87 -2.04 -2.40 -5.28
C MET A 87 -1.76 -3.73 -5.99
N ARG A 88 -2.72 -4.17 -6.80
CA ARG A 88 -2.60 -5.39 -7.62
C ARG A 88 -2.38 -5.05 -9.08
N HIS A 89 -1.91 -6.04 -9.84
CA HIS A 89 -1.74 -5.92 -11.29
C HIS A 89 -0.72 -4.83 -11.68
N CYS A 90 0.30 -4.63 -10.83
CA CYS A 90 1.40 -3.71 -11.14
C CYS A 90 2.50 -4.44 -11.91
N ASN A 91 3.18 -3.69 -12.79
CA ASN A 91 4.51 -4.03 -13.28
C ASN A 91 5.53 -3.29 -12.40
N ILE A 92 6.50 -4.00 -11.82
CA ILE A 92 7.51 -3.40 -10.94
C ILE A 92 8.89 -3.69 -11.49
N TRP A 93 9.69 -2.63 -11.57
CA TRP A 93 11.07 -2.64 -12.06
C TRP A 93 12.00 -2.15 -10.95
N LEU A 94 13.14 -2.82 -10.81
CA LEU A 94 14.29 -2.31 -10.09
C LEU A 94 15.33 -1.93 -11.12
N ASP A 95 15.59 -0.64 -11.25
CA ASP A 95 16.37 -0.08 -12.36
C ASP A 95 15.82 -0.60 -13.70
N ASP A 96 16.62 -1.30 -14.49
CA ASP A 96 16.25 -1.87 -15.79
C ASP A 96 15.75 -3.33 -15.71
N GLN A 97 15.61 -3.89 -14.50
CA GLN A 97 15.17 -5.27 -14.30
C GLN A 97 13.71 -5.33 -13.85
N GLN A 98 12.84 -5.90 -14.69
CA GLN A 98 11.48 -6.24 -14.27
C GLN A 98 11.50 -7.38 -13.27
N ILE A 99 10.86 -7.18 -12.12
CA ILE A 99 10.76 -8.18 -11.05
C ILE A 99 9.32 -8.67 -10.84
N ILE A 100 8.32 -7.90 -11.28
CA ILE A 100 6.90 -8.26 -11.22
C ILE A 100 6.22 -7.88 -12.54
N GLU A 101 5.45 -8.82 -13.09
CA GLU A 101 4.66 -8.64 -14.32
C GLU A 101 3.17 -8.87 -14.04
N GLU A 102 2.35 -7.82 -14.19
CA GLU A 102 0.89 -7.87 -13.98
C GLU A 102 0.50 -8.49 -12.63
N GLY A 103 1.27 -8.20 -11.58
CA GLY A 103 1.08 -8.75 -10.24
C GLY A 103 1.61 -10.18 -10.04
N ARG A 104 2.43 -10.72 -10.96
CA ARG A 104 3.12 -12.00 -10.80
C ARG A 104 4.60 -11.78 -10.54
N LEU A 105 5.14 -12.42 -9.50
CA LEU A 105 6.58 -12.46 -9.25
C LEU A 105 7.30 -13.12 -10.44
N LEU A 106 8.41 -12.53 -10.87
CA LEU A 106 9.31 -13.11 -11.88
C LEU A 106 10.51 -13.80 -11.21
N PRO A 107 11.18 -14.76 -11.86
CA PRO A 107 12.42 -15.34 -11.33
C PRO A 107 13.48 -14.26 -11.04
N PRO A 108 14.28 -14.39 -9.96
CA PRO A 108 14.32 -15.50 -9.00
C PRO A 108 13.32 -15.37 -7.83
N LEU A 109 12.42 -14.38 -7.85
CA LEU A 109 11.45 -14.15 -6.77
C LEU A 109 10.28 -15.14 -6.81
N ALA A 110 9.98 -15.71 -7.97
CA ALA A 110 9.02 -16.79 -8.13
C ALA A 110 9.62 -18.11 -7.60
N TYR A 111 9.04 -18.64 -6.51
CA TYR A 111 9.27 -19.99 -5.98
C TYR A 111 8.22 -20.97 -6.48
#